data_AF-A0A0F2P3W4-F1
#
_entry.id   AF-A0A0F2P3W4-F1
#
_cell.length_a   1.000
_cell.length_b   1.000
_cell.length_c   1.000
_cell.angle_alpha   90.00
_cell.angle_beta   90.00
_cell.angle_gamma   90.00
#
_symmetry.space_group_name_H-M   'P 1'
#
loop_
_entity.id
_entity.type
_entity.pdbx_description
1 polymer ?
#
loop_
_entity_poly.entity_id
_entity_poly.type
_entity_poly.pdbx_seq_one_letter_code
_entity_poly.pdbx_strand_id
1 'polypeptide(L)'
;MMSIGVGAGTTVSLTLGDLVMRSHIGVGTGQRPVAERRAAYERVTAMAIKHGFRVDAAVFSLDDAPKAWQAQAGSPHAKVIVRP
;
A
#
# COMPACT_ATOMS: atom_id res chain seq x y z
N MET A 1 2.84 -13.30 -10.91
CA MET A 1 2.89 -12.82 -9.51
C MET A 1 3.51 -11.42 -9.51
N MET A 2 3.08 -10.53 -8.60
CA MET A 2 3.61 -9.18 -8.49
C MET A 2 3.98 -8.88 -7.04
N SER A 3 5.17 -8.31 -6.81
CA SER A 3 5.61 -7.79 -5.52
C SER A 3 5.64 -6.26 -5.57
N ILE A 4 5.14 -5.62 -4.51
CA ILE A 4 5.10 -4.16 -4.37
C ILE A 4 5.83 -3.80 -3.08
N GLY A 5 7.02 -3.21 -3.22
CA GLY A 5 7.89 -2.92 -2.08
C GLY A 5 8.43 -4.17 -1.36
N VAL A 6 9.01 -3.95 -0.18
CA VAL A 6 9.74 -4.99 0.60
C VAL A 6 9.28 -5.07 2.06
N GLY A 7 8.04 -4.65 2.34
CA GLY A 7 7.52 -4.59 3.71
C GLY A 7 7.43 -5.94 4.43
N ALA A 8 7.38 -7.06 3.69
CA ALA A 8 7.36 -8.42 4.22
C ALA A 8 8.75 -9.09 4.26
N GLY A 9 9.81 -8.36 3.89
CA GLY A 9 11.17 -8.90 3.74
C GLY A 9 11.76 -8.61 2.36
N THR A 10 13.08 -8.75 2.26
CA THR A 10 13.87 -8.42 1.06
C THR A 10 14.19 -9.63 0.18
N THR A 11 13.89 -10.84 0.63
CA THR A 11 14.24 -12.09 -0.05
C THR A 11 13.00 -12.79 -0.59
N VAL A 12 13.08 -13.26 -1.84
CA VAL A 12 12.09 -14.15 -2.44
C VAL A 12 12.82 -15.42 -2.92
N SER A 13 12.28 -16.59 -2.57
CA SER A 13 12.82 -17.89 -2.99
C SER A 13 11.83 -18.58 -3.92
N LEU A 14 12.26 -18.91 -5.13
CA LEU A 14 11.45 -19.51 -6.19
C LEU A 14 12.22 -20.65 -6.84
N THR A 15 11.51 -21.71 -7.23
CA THR A 15 12.03 -22.80 -8.06
C THR A 15 11.76 -22.55 -9.55
N LEU A 16 12.40 -23.30 -10.45
CA LEU A 16 12.04 -23.27 -11.87
C LEU A 16 10.58 -23.72 -12.09
N GLY A 17 10.09 -24.69 -11.31
CA GLY A 17 8.69 -25.14 -11.38
C GLY A 17 7.69 -24.01 -11.06
N ASP A 18 8.05 -23.08 -10.18
CA ASP A 18 7.21 -21.91 -9.86
C ASP A 18 7.15 -20.89 -11.01
N LEU A 19 8.10 -20.95 -11.95
CA LEU A 19 8.29 -19.98 -13.04
C LEU A 19 7.96 -20.55 -14.43
N VAL A 20 7.88 -21.87 -14.61
CA VAL A 20 7.48 -22.47 -15.90
C VAL A 20 6.09 -21.92 -16.27
N MET A 21 6.02 -21.24 -17.43
CA MET A 21 4.81 -20.59 -17.94
C MET A 21 4.25 -19.46 -17.05
N ARG A 22 5.04 -18.90 -16.13
CA ARG A 22 4.62 -17.82 -15.21
C ARG A 22 5.66 -16.71 -15.16
N SER A 23 5.23 -15.48 -14.89
CA SER A 23 6.12 -14.33 -14.68
C SER A 23 6.01 -13.78 -13.26
N HIS A 24 7.14 -13.35 -12.68
CA HIS A 24 7.19 -12.55 -11.46
C HIS A 24 7.65 -11.13 -11.79
N ILE A 25 6.89 -10.12 -11.34
CA ILE A 25 7.18 -8.70 -11.60
C ILE A 25 7.39 -7.99 -10.26
N GLY A 26 8.59 -7.46 -10.06
CA GLY A 26 8.88 -6.55 -8.95
C GLY A 26 8.58 -5.12 -9.34
N VAL A 27 7.74 -4.43 -8.55
CA VAL A 27 7.42 -3.02 -8.77
C VAL A 27 7.97 -2.17 -7.62
N GLY A 28 8.96 -1.35 -7.97
CA GLY A 28 9.41 -0.26 -7.12
C GLY A 28 8.36 0.86 -7.10
N THR A 29 7.91 1.20 -5.89
CA THR A 29 7.05 2.37 -5.61
C THR A 29 7.85 3.61 -5.21
N GLY A 30 9.18 3.57 -5.38
CA GLY A 30 10.09 4.68 -5.12
C GLY A 30 9.87 5.88 -6.05
N GLN A 31 10.84 6.80 -6.06
CA GLN A 31 10.83 8.11 -6.74
C GLN A 31 10.16 8.08 -8.13
N ARG A 32 8.85 8.37 -8.18
CA ARG A 32 8.11 8.63 -9.43
C ARG A 32 8.12 10.12 -9.73
N PRO A 33 8.20 10.54 -11.00
CA PRO A 33 8.03 11.95 -11.38
C PRO A 33 6.75 12.54 -10.81
N VAL A 34 6.79 13.84 -10.45
CA VAL A 34 5.64 14.55 -9.87
C VAL A 34 4.38 14.43 -10.74
N ALA A 35 4.53 14.57 -12.05
CA ALA A 35 3.43 14.47 -13.00
C ALA A 35 2.77 13.07 -12.98
N GLU A 36 3.56 12.01 -12.90
CA GLU A 36 3.06 10.63 -12.82
C GLU A 36 2.31 10.40 -11.51
N ARG A 37 2.83 10.89 -10.38
CA ARG A 37 2.16 10.79 -9.08
C ARG A 37 0.81 11.50 -9.07
N ARG A 38 0.74 12.69 -9.67
CA ARG A 38 -0.51 13.45 -9.79
C ARG A 38 -1.54 12.71 -10.64
N ALA A 39 -1.15 12.25 -11.83
CA ALA A 39 -2.02 11.49 -12.71
C ALA A 39 -2.50 10.17 -12.06
N ALA A 40 -1.65 9.50 -11.27
CA ALA A 40 -2.06 8.33 -10.51
C ALA A 40 -3.11 8.67 -9.44
N TYR A 41 -2.90 9.74 -8.68
CA TYR A 41 -3.85 10.19 -7.67
C TYR A 41 -5.21 10.56 -8.27
N GLU A 42 -5.22 11.35 -9.34
CA GLU A 42 -6.45 11.75 -10.03
C GLU A 42 -7.25 10.54 -10.52
N ARG A 43 -6.57 9.53 -11.10
CA ARG A 43 -7.22 8.29 -11.52
C ARG A 43 -7.81 7.51 -10.35
N VAL A 44 -7.07 7.35 -9.25
CA VAL A 44 -7.57 6.63 -8.07
C VAL A 44 -8.77 7.33 -7.44
N THR A 45 -8.72 8.66 -7.30
CA THR A 45 -9.83 9.45 -6.74
C THR A 45 -11.06 9.38 -7.64
N ALA A 46 -10.89 9.47 -8.96
CA ALA A 46 -12.00 9.31 -9.90
C ALA A 46 -12.66 7.92 -9.80
N MET A 47 -11.86 6.86 -9.68
CA MET A 47 -12.38 5.51 -9.44
C MET A 47 -13.11 5.40 -8.10
N ALA A 48 -12.54 5.98 -7.03
CA ALA A 48 -13.13 5.93 -5.71
C ALA A 48 -14.51 6.62 -5.67
N ILE A 49 -14.65 7.77 -6.33
CA ILE A 49 -15.93 8.47 -6.49
C ILE A 49 -16.90 7.62 -7.30
N LYS A 50 -16.47 7.14 -8.48
CA LYS A 50 -17.32 6.38 -9.41
C LYS A 50 -17.85 5.09 -8.81
N HIS A 51 -17.02 4.39 -8.04
CA HIS A 51 -17.31 3.05 -7.53
C HIS A 51 -17.61 3.01 -6.03
N GLY A 52 -17.60 4.15 -5.35
CA GLY A 52 -17.94 4.25 -3.93
C GLY A 52 -17.02 3.43 -3.03
N PHE A 53 -15.70 3.56 -3.20
CA PHE A 53 -14.73 2.80 -2.40
C PHE A 53 -14.96 3.05 -0.90
N ARG A 54 -15.09 1.96 -0.15
CA ARG A 54 -15.14 1.98 1.32
C ARG A 54 -13.85 1.39 1.86
N VAL A 55 -13.29 2.07 2.84
CA VAL A 55 -12.04 1.67 3.48
C VAL A 55 -12.25 1.73 4.98
N ASP A 56 -12.06 0.60 5.65
CA ASP A 56 -12.08 0.56 7.11
C ASP A 56 -10.97 1.44 7.65
N ALA A 57 -11.30 2.26 8.64
CA ALA A 57 -10.38 3.24 9.21
C ALA A 57 -10.32 3.13 10.73
N ALA A 58 -9.10 3.10 11.26
CA ALA A 58 -8.81 3.29 12.67
C ALA A 58 -8.37 4.74 12.85
N VAL A 59 -9.17 5.54 13.56
CA VAL A 59 -8.95 6.98 13.70
C VAL A 59 -8.36 7.28 15.07
N PHE A 60 -7.27 8.03 15.11
CA PHE A 60 -6.58 8.47 16.32
C PHE A 60 -6.49 9.99 16.35
N SER A 61 -6.47 10.56 17.56
CA SER A 61 -6.07 11.96 17.77
C SER A 61 -4.57 12.14 17.48
N LEU A 62 -4.15 13.34 17.13
CA LEU A 62 -2.74 13.71 17.02
C LEU A 62 -1.99 13.49 18.33
N ASP A 63 -2.63 13.72 19.48
CA ASP A 63 -2.09 13.43 20.80
C ASP A 63 -1.80 11.92 21.01
N ASP A 64 -2.51 11.07 20.27
CA ASP A 64 -2.37 9.61 20.28
C ASP A 64 -1.50 9.08 19.13
N ALA A 65 -0.72 9.94 18.45
CA ALA A 65 0.16 9.51 17.37
C ALA A 65 1.09 8.31 17.73
N PRO A 66 1.64 8.20 18.96
CA PRO A 66 2.40 7.01 19.35
C PRO A 66 1.57 5.71 19.30
N LYS A 67 0.29 5.76 19.72
CA LYS A 67 -0.63 4.62 19.65
C LYS A 67 -0.99 4.28 18.22
N ALA A 68 -1.18 5.29 17.36
CA ALA A 68 -1.42 5.10 15.94
C ALA A 68 -0.25 4.36 15.26
N TRP A 69 0.99 4.69 15.62
CA TRP A 69 2.18 3.98 15.13
C TRP A 69 2.25 2.53 15.60
N GLN A 70 1.96 2.29 16.89
CA GLN A 70 1.93 0.93 17.43
C GLN A 70 0.85 0.08 16.73
N ALA A 71 -0.33 0.65 16.47
CA ALA A 71 -1.39 -0.02 15.73
C ALA A 71 -0.94 -0.39 14.30
N GLN A 72 -0.27 0.53 13.59
CA GLN A 72 0.25 0.26 12.25
C GLN A 72 1.24 -0.91 12.21
N ALA A 73 2.12 -1.02 13.21
CA ALA A 73 3.08 -2.13 13.31
C ALA A 73 2.38 -3.49 13.52
N GLY A 74 1.27 -3.49 14.26
CA GLY A 74 0.42 -4.68 14.47
C GLY A 74 -0.53 -5.00 13.32
N SER A 75 -0.58 -4.17 12.26
CA SER A 75 -1.55 -4.25 11.16
C SER A 75 -3.01 -4.27 11.63
N PRO A 76 -3.69 -3.12 11.74
CA PRO A 76 -5.04 -3.06 12.29
C PRO A 76 -6.13 -3.53 11.29
N HIS A 77 -5.72 -4.13 10.17
CA HIS A 77 -6.59 -4.48 9.02
C HIS A 77 -7.45 -3.30 8.50
N ALA A 78 -7.04 -2.07 8.83
CA ALA A 78 -7.71 -0.82 8.50
C ALA A 78 -6.65 0.22 8.14
N LYS A 79 -7.07 1.32 7.52
CA LYS A 79 -6.19 2.50 7.36
C LYS A 79 -6.15 3.28 8.67
N VAL A 80 -4.93 3.55 9.13
CA VAL A 80 -4.70 4.46 10.25
C VAL A 80 -4.85 5.89 9.75
N ILE A 81 -5.74 6.65 10.39
CA ILE A 81 -5.95 8.08 10.13
C ILE A 81 -5.66 8.83 11.42
N VAL A 82 -4.76 9.81 11.37
CA VAL A 82 -4.50 10.74 12.47
C VAL A 82 -5.19 12.06 12.14
N ARG A 83 -5.97 12.59 13.09
CA ARG A 83 -6.66 13.87 12.96
C ARG A 83 -6.10 14.88 13.97
N PRO A 84 -6.07 16.18 13.62
CA PRO A 84 -5.70 17.25 14.56
C PRO A 84 -6.60 17.28 15.80
#